data_AF-A0A970HG55-F1
#
_entry.id   AF-A0A970HG55-F1
#
_cell.length_a   1.000
_cell.length_b   1.000
_cell.length_c   1.000
_cell.angle_alpha   90.00
_cell.angle_beta   90.00
_cell.angle_gamma   90.00
#
_symmetry.space_group_name_H-M   'P 1'
#
loop_
_entity.id
_entity.type
_entity.pdbx_description
1 polymer ?
#
loop_
_entity_poly.entity_id
_entity_poly.type
_entity_poly.pdbx_seq_one_letter_code
_entity_poly.pdbx_strand_id
1 'polypeptide(L)'
;QTRVMLMKHPQIRARWQGKFDMIQVDEMQDTHLSEYGVLRILAKGCGNLVLAGDFDQTIYEWRGSNPGEILGRFQQDFPGVRAFSFDENHRATRSLVVAAAKVAASFSRHAPPRPSVKASPGRPIEVHFARTSLEEADWIACRLKTELEASPNLQIGVLTRSNHRALAIAQALARMEVPHLTVETYEFFRRQEVKDAIAYIRFLLNPWDGRSFRRILSRPRRGIGERTIAKIDGAHQTGLRLVDLAQPATLLGDPFALLMNAFRYGELIILDVETTGLDPSRDEVIELAALRLVKGQEAECFHRYLRNTKSVGDSVAIHGLTDEFLKAEGEDPATVLAELEAFCQDAPVVGHNISFDLRMLRAFGRRLGVALDLGENMDTLEIARRFLDLDDYRLEYLKQHLGLADLPSHRAMDDVRTTRALLEHLIPLVEKDSSARRTVVGSAAPLFAPVVAEVESLRTKVDSLRPWQLLDAVLERSGLAAFYSKEPHRTANLAELRNIFKDRDEADKDPRSSLEGIMSFAALARNVDRLDEEDNRVKVLTVHQAKGLEFDLVVIAGLAENEFPNYGACKEGRELEERRVFYVAVTRAKEHLILTGHGSHDGKVRLPSRYFRLIGDDWEERDSYRFAKYQRR
;
A
#
# COMPACT_ATOMS: atom_id res chain seq x y z
N GLN A 1 9.34 -2.73 25.98
CA GLN A 1 8.33 -3.68 26.51
C GLN A 1 8.67 -5.13 26.16
N THR A 2 8.97 -5.45 24.89
CA THR A 2 9.35 -6.81 24.43
C THR A 2 10.48 -7.46 25.23
N ARG A 3 11.59 -6.75 25.48
CA ARG A 3 12.71 -7.26 26.29
C ARG A 3 12.27 -7.68 27.70
N VAL A 4 11.42 -6.89 28.35
CA VAL A 4 10.91 -7.20 29.69
C VAL A 4 10.04 -8.45 29.67
N MET A 5 9.20 -8.60 28.65
CA MET A 5 8.37 -9.80 28.47
C MET A 5 9.23 -11.06 28.34
N LEU A 6 10.27 -11.04 27.50
CA LEU A 6 11.20 -12.17 27.31
C LEU A 6 12.02 -12.49 28.58
N MET A 7 12.31 -11.49 29.41
CA MET A 7 12.98 -11.71 30.70
C MET A 7 12.05 -12.29 31.76
N LYS A 8 10.81 -11.76 31.87
CA LYS A 8 9.88 -12.09 32.95
C LYS A 8 9.01 -13.32 32.70
N HIS A 9 8.83 -13.75 31.44
CA HIS A 9 7.96 -14.88 31.10
C HIS A 9 8.76 -15.99 30.38
N PRO A 10 9.34 -16.96 31.13
CA PRO A 10 10.19 -18.01 30.59
C PRO A 10 9.55 -18.83 29.48
N GLN A 11 8.24 -19.13 29.60
CA GLN A 11 7.47 -19.86 28.59
C GLN A 11 7.35 -19.14 27.24
N ILE A 12 7.19 -17.82 27.25
CA ILE A 12 7.19 -17.02 26.01
C ILE A 12 8.59 -17.01 25.40
N ARG A 13 9.63 -16.84 26.23
CA ARG A 13 11.02 -16.89 25.79
C ARG A 13 11.35 -18.23 25.12
N ALA A 14 11.02 -19.35 25.77
CA ALA A 14 11.29 -20.70 25.26
C ALA A 14 10.63 -20.93 23.90
N ARG A 15 9.36 -20.52 23.73
CA ARG A 15 8.64 -20.61 22.45
C ARG A 15 9.38 -19.91 21.31
N TRP A 16 9.86 -18.69 21.54
CA TRP A 16 10.53 -17.93 20.49
C TRP A 16 11.97 -18.38 20.26
N GLN A 17 12.67 -18.81 21.31
CA GLN A 17 14.01 -19.41 21.17
C GLN A 17 13.97 -20.70 20.36
N GLY A 18 12.96 -21.56 20.57
CA GLY A 18 12.80 -22.81 19.81
C GLY A 18 12.31 -22.63 18.37
N LYS A 19 12.00 -21.40 17.94
CA LYS A 19 11.56 -21.11 16.57
C LYS A 19 12.71 -20.75 15.63
N PHE A 20 13.83 -20.26 16.16
CA PHE A 20 14.90 -19.69 15.35
C PHE A 20 16.20 -20.46 15.53
N ASP A 21 16.57 -21.25 14.52
CA ASP A 21 17.85 -21.98 14.51
C ASP A 21 19.05 -21.06 14.22
N MET A 22 18.80 -19.91 13.58
CA MET A 22 19.78 -18.88 13.28
C MET A 22 19.11 -17.51 13.23
N ILE A 23 19.80 -16.49 13.73
CA ILE A 23 19.37 -15.09 13.65
C ILE A 23 20.42 -14.30 12.87
N GLN A 24 19.98 -13.61 11.82
CA GLN A 24 20.81 -12.70 11.04
C GLN A 24 20.27 -11.29 11.20
N VAL A 25 21.16 -10.36 11.49
CA VAL A 25 20.83 -8.95 11.68
C VAL A 25 21.65 -8.16 10.69
N ASP A 26 20.95 -7.51 9.77
CA ASP A 26 21.54 -6.53 8.85
C ASP A 26 21.51 -5.13 9.48
N GLU A 27 22.31 -4.21 8.95
CA GLU A 27 22.43 -2.83 9.43
C GLU A 27 22.69 -2.72 10.95
N MET A 28 23.52 -3.63 11.49
CA MET A 28 23.81 -3.70 12.93
C MET A 28 24.28 -2.37 13.50
N GLN A 29 24.95 -1.55 12.70
CA GLN A 29 25.52 -0.29 13.17
C GLN A 29 24.47 0.72 13.66
N ASP A 30 23.22 0.60 13.22
CA ASP A 30 22.11 1.45 13.66
C ASP A 30 21.31 0.85 14.83
N THR A 31 21.67 -0.35 15.26
CA THR A 31 20.96 -1.05 16.34
C THR A 31 21.15 -0.31 17.67
N HIS A 32 20.09 -0.19 18.46
CA HIS A 32 20.14 0.32 19.82
C HIS A 32 20.42 -0.82 20.82
N LEU A 33 21.04 -0.49 21.97
CA LEU A 33 21.34 -1.49 23.03
C LEU A 33 20.12 -2.27 23.52
N SER A 34 18.93 -1.66 23.47
CA SER A 34 17.69 -2.34 23.84
C SER A 34 17.29 -3.43 22.84
N GLU A 35 17.53 -3.21 21.56
CA GLU A 35 17.24 -4.13 20.46
C GLU A 35 18.24 -5.28 20.48
N TYR A 36 19.53 -4.97 20.61
CA TYR A 36 20.56 -5.99 20.88
C TYR A 36 20.21 -6.84 22.10
N GLY A 37 19.68 -6.24 23.17
CA GLY A 37 19.23 -6.98 24.35
C GLY A 37 18.10 -7.99 24.08
N VAL A 38 17.24 -7.75 23.09
CA VAL A 38 16.24 -8.72 22.62
C VAL A 38 16.90 -9.81 21.79
N LEU A 39 17.71 -9.42 20.80
CA LEU A 39 18.44 -10.33 19.91
C LEU A 39 19.27 -11.33 20.70
N ARG A 40 20.02 -10.85 21.69
CA ARG A 40 20.82 -11.68 22.59
C ARG A 40 19.98 -12.73 23.32
N ILE A 41 18.80 -12.35 23.85
CA ILE A 41 17.94 -13.30 24.57
C ILE A 41 17.46 -14.39 23.62
N LEU A 42 17.04 -14.03 22.41
CA LEU A 42 16.55 -15.00 21.43
C LEU A 42 17.69 -15.91 20.93
N ALA A 43 18.82 -15.32 20.55
CA ALA A 43 19.98 -16.05 20.01
C ALA A 43 20.63 -17.01 21.03
N LYS A 44 20.50 -16.78 22.34
CA LYS A 44 20.98 -17.74 23.35
C LYS A 44 20.29 -19.11 23.28
N GLY A 45 19.15 -19.23 22.60
CA GLY A 45 18.50 -20.52 22.38
C GLY A 45 19.27 -21.43 21.42
N CYS A 46 19.75 -20.88 20.31
CA CYS A 46 20.44 -21.62 19.24
C CYS A 46 21.96 -21.42 19.20
N GLY A 47 22.47 -20.34 19.81
CA GLY A 47 23.88 -19.95 19.77
C GLY A 47 24.33 -19.29 18.45
N ASN A 48 23.46 -19.22 17.45
CA ASN A 48 23.79 -18.76 16.10
C ASN A 48 23.26 -17.34 15.85
N LEU A 49 24.13 -16.33 16.01
CA LEU A 49 23.84 -14.93 15.72
C LEU A 49 24.88 -14.36 14.75
N VAL A 50 24.41 -13.78 13.66
CA VAL A 50 25.24 -13.02 12.70
C VAL A 50 24.82 -11.55 12.76
N LEU A 51 25.82 -10.69 12.93
CA LEU A 51 25.68 -9.24 12.86
C LEU A 51 26.44 -8.76 11.62
N ALA A 52 25.72 -8.19 10.66
CA ALA A 52 26.25 -7.59 9.44
C ALA A 52 26.01 -6.08 9.47
N GLY A 53 26.94 -5.29 8.92
CA GLY A 53 26.82 -3.84 8.88
C GLY A 53 28.11 -3.14 8.46
N ASP A 54 28.01 -1.83 8.21
CA ASP A 54 29.11 -0.94 7.85
C ASP A 54 29.21 0.22 8.86
N PHE A 55 30.29 0.24 9.64
CA PHE A 55 30.54 1.27 10.65
C PHE A 55 30.58 2.68 10.07
N ASP A 56 31.03 2.83 8.83
CA ASP A 56 31.16 4.14 8.18
C ASP A 56 29.80 4.68 7.70
N GLN A 57 28.75 3.84 7.72
CA GLN A 57 27.35 4.22 7.45
C GLN A 57 26.53 4.47 8.72
N THR A 58 27.17 4.67 9.88
CA THR A 58 26.45 4.98 11.14
C THR A 58 25.92 6.42 11.12
N ILE A 59 24.61 6.60 10.89
CA ILE A 59 23.94 7.92 10.75
C ILE A 59 22.74 8.14 11.69
N TYR A 60 22.59 7.26 12.69
CA TYR A 60 21.54 7.35 13.72
C TYR A 60 22.13 7.43 15.13
N GLU A 61 23.31 8.05 15.30
CA GLU A 61 23.94 8.16 16.63
C GLU A 61 23.08 8.99 17.58
N TRP A 62 22.39 10.02 17.04
CA TRP A 62 21.41 10.82 17.79
C TRP A 62 20.20 10.04 18.31
N ARG A 63 19.91 8.85 17.76
CA ARG A 63 18.89 7.92 18.28
C ARG A 63 19.45 6.93 19.32
N GLY A 64 20.73 7.05 19.66
CA GLY A 64 21.41 6.21 20.64
C GLY A 64 22.03 4.92 20.08
N SER A 65 22.21 4.81 18.75
CA SER A 65 23.00 3.72 18.17
C SER A 65 24.47 3.86 18.60
N ASN A 66 25.06 2.76 19.07
CA ASN A 66 26.47 2.69 19.45
C ASN A 66 27.05 1.35 18.99
N PRO A 67 27.54 1.27 17.75
CA PRO A 67 27.96 0.01 17.15
C PRO A 67 29.18 -0.59 17.85
N GLY A 68 30.09 0.25 18.35
CA GLY A 68 31.27 -0.20 19.10
C GLY A 68 30.89 -0.88 20.41
N GLU A 69 29.92 -0.31 21.15
CA GLU A 69 29.43 -0.93 22.38
C GLU A 69 28.68 -2.23 22.13
N ILE A 70 27.87 -2.30 21.06
CA ILE A 70 27.17 -3.53 20.67
C ILE A 70 28.16 -4.63 20.31
N LEU A 71 29.18 -4.34 19.50
CA LEU A 71 30.19 -5.32 19.12
C LEU A 71 30.97 -5.83 20.34
N GLY A 72 31.35 -4.94 21.26
CA GLY A 72 32.03 -5.32 22.50
C GLY A 72 31.17 -6.24 23.37
N ARG A 73 29.86 -5.95 23.50
CA ARG A 73 28.92 -6.83 24.22
C ARG A 73 28.69 -8.15 23.48
N PHE A 74 28.64 -8.15 22.16
CA PHE A 74 28.48 -9.35 21.34
C PHE A 74 29.63 -10.33 21.55
N GLN A 75 30.87 -9.84 21.53
CA GLN A 75 32.06 -10.64 21.80
C GLN A 75 32.11 -11.20 23.24
N GLN A 76 31.55 -10.47 24.22
CA GLN A 76 31.47 -10.93 25.60
C GLN A 76 30.34 -11.95 25.81
N ASP A 77 29.17 -11.72 25.20
CA ASP A 77 27.98 -12.54 25.38
C ASP A 77 28.06 -13.88 24.63
N PHE A 78 28.83 -13.95 23.54
CA PHE A 78 29.01 -15.14 22.69
C PHE A 78 30.50 -15.43 22.48
N PRO A 79 31.09 -16.47 23.10
CA PRO A 79 32.49 -16.81 22.89
C PRO A 79 32.72 -17.41 21.49
N GLY A 80 33.88 -17.13 20.89
CA GLY A 80 34.27 -17.69 19.58
C GLY A 80 33.72 -16.95 18.36
N VAL A 81 33.40 -15.65 18.49
CA VAL A 81 32.98 -14.81 17.35
C VAL A 81 34.04 -14.84 16.25
N ARG A 82 33.60 -15.11 15.02
CA ARG A 82 34.41 -14.98 13.81
C ARG A 82 34.07 -13.65 13.12
N ALA A 83 35.10 -12.91 12.71
CA ALA A 83 34.95 -11.68 11.96
C ALA A 83 35.30 -11.92 10.48
N PHE A 84 34.47 -11.41 9.59
CA PHE A 84 34.69 -11.43 8.14
C PHE A 84 34.64 -9.98 7.64
N SER A 85 35.55 -9.62 6.73
CA SER A 85 35.58 -8.31 6.07
C SER A 85 35.37 -8.50 4.57
N PHE A 86 34.55 -7.64 3.97
CA PHE A 86 34.32 -7.60 2.54
C PHE A 86 34.91 -6.30 1.99
N ASP A 87 36.05 -6.43 1.31
CA ASP A 87 36.85 -5.27 0.91
C ASP A 87 36.64 -4.90 -0.56
N GLU A 88 35.84 -5.65 -1.31
CA GLU A 88 35.51 -5.39 -2.73
C GLU A 88 34.07 -4.89 -2.89
N ASN A 89 33.92 -3.76 -3.58
CA ASN A 89 32.62 -3.21 -3.98
C ASN A 89 32.25 -3.74 -5.38
N HIS A 90 31.17 -4.51 -5.43
CA HIS A 90 30.59 -5.07 -6.66
C HIS A 90 29.41 -4.27 -7.21
N ARG A 91 28.97 -3.23 -6.49
CA ARG A 91 27.78 -2.45 -6.82
C ARG A 91 28.07 -1.31 -7.79
N ALA A 92 29.11 -0.54 -7.50
CA ALA A 92 29.31 0.77 -8.11
C ALA A 92 30.47 0.79 -9.12
N THR A 93 30.42 1.75 -10.04
CA THR A 93 31.51 2.01 -10.99
C THR A 93 32.80 2.43 -10.28
N ARG A 94 33.93 2.27 -10.96
CA ARG A 94 35.25 2.57 -10.40
C ARG A 94 35.37 4.02 -9.91
N SER A 95 34.89 4.99 -10.71
CA SER A 95 34.92 6.40 -10.32
C SER A 95 34.11 6.68 -9.04
N LEU A 96 32.94 6.04 -8.89
CA LEU A 96 32.10 6.19 -7.70
C LEU A 96 32.73 5.56 -6.45
N VAL A 97 33.32 4.37 -6.56
CA VAL A 97 34.01 3.72 -5.44
C VAL A 97 35.22 4.56 -4.99
N VAL A 98 35.98 5.10 -5.93
CA VAL A 98 37.12 5.99 -5.63
C VAL A 98 36.66 7.27 -4.95
N ALA A 99 35.58 7.90 -5.41
CA ALA A 99 35.03 9.09 -4.79
C ALA A 99 34.53 8.79 -3.36
N ALA A 100 33.76 7.72 -3.18
CA ALA A 100 33.30 7.29 -1.86
C ALA A 100 34.47 7.01 -0.89
N ALA A 101 35.54 6.37 -1.37
CA ALA A 101 36.75 6.11 -0.59
C ALA A 101 37.45 7.41 -0.13
N LYS A 102 37.50 8.45 -0.99
CA LYS A 102 38.05 9.76 -0.61
C LYS A 102 37.19 10.46 0.44
N VAL A 103 35.86 10.36 0.33
CA VAL A 103 34.94 10.87 1.36
C VAL A 103 35.16 10.11 2.68
N ALA A 104 35.24 8.77 2.64
CA ALA A 104 35.48 7.94 3.82
C ALA A 104 36.79 8.30 4.53
N ALA A 105 37.87 8.56 3.78
CA ALA A 105 39.16 8.98 4.34
C ALA A 105 39.10 10.28 5.16
N SER A 106 38.04 11.08 5.01
CA SER A 106 37.85 12.31 5.79
C SER A 106 37.32 12.10 7.22
N PHE A 107 36.85 10.89 7.57
CA PHE A 107 36.28 10.61 8.89
C PHE A 107 36.56 9.20 9.42
N SER A 108 36.79 8.23 8.52
CA SER A 108 37.01 6.82 8.87
C SER A 108 38.48 6.53 9.13
N ARG A 109 38.72 5.55 10.00
CA ARG A 109 40.05 4.94 10.20
C ARG A 109 40.14 3.57 9.52
N HIS A 110 39.04 3.07 8.96
CA HIS A 110 38.98 1.80 8.25
C HIS A 110 39.47 1.98 6.81
N ALA A 111 40.01 0.92 6.24
CA ALA A 111 40.34 0.91 4.82
C ALA A 111 39.03 0.95 4.02
N PRO A 112 38.85 1.90 3.09
CA PRO A 112 37.65 1.94 2.27
C PRO A 112 37.62 0.74 1.30
N PRO A 113 36.42 0.30 0.87
CA PRO A 113 36.29 -0.77 -0.09
C PRO A 113 36.93 -0.38 -1.43
N ARG A 114 37.53 -1.36 -2.09
CA ARG A 114 38.14 -1.21 -3.42
C ARG A 114 37.13 -1.58 -4.50
N PRO A 115 37.21 -0.99 -5.70
CA PRO A 115 36.37 -1.40 -6.80
C PRO A 115 36.68 -2.86 -7.17
N SER A 116 35.65 -3.66 -7.44
CA SER A 116 35.85 -5.00 -7.97
C SER A 116 36.60 -4.96 -9.30
N VAL A 117 37.34 -6.03 -9.61
CA VAL A 117 38.05 -6.18 -10.90
C VAL A 117 37.12 -6.02 -12.11
N LYS A 118 35.83 -6.40 -11.95
CA LYS A 118 34.80 -6.29 -12.98
C LYS A 118 34.15 -4.89 -13.09
N ALA A 119 34.44 -3.97 -12.18
CA ALA A 119 33.82 -2.65 -12.18
C ALA A 119 34.24 -1.86 -13.42
N SER A 120 33.24 -1.37 -14.17
CA SER A 120 33.46 -0.46 -15.29
C SER A 120 34.01 0.88 -14.78
N PRO A 121 34.73 1.64 -15.62
CA PRO A 121 35.23 2.97 -15.23
C PRO A 121 34.11 3.89 -14.71
N GLY A 122 32.96 3.90 -15.38
CA GLY A 122 31.84 4.79 -15.09
C GLY A 122 31.95 6.13 -15.80
N ARG A 123 30.88 6.94 -15.69
CA ARG A 123 30.90 8.35 -16.11
C ARG A 123 31.57 9.21 -15.01
N PRO A 124 32.23 10.33 -15.36
CA PRO A 124 32.66 11.30 -14.36
C PRO A 124 31.48 11.78 -13.52
N ILE A 125 31.75 12.19 -12.27
CA ILE A 125 30.71 12.76 -11.40
C ILE A 125 30.30 14.12 -11.98
N GLU A 126 29.01 14.37 -12.15
CA GLU A 126 28.51 15.65 -12.67
C GLU A 126 28.31 16.64 -11.52
N VAL A 127 28.75 17.90 -11.70
CA VAL A 127 28.61 18.96 -10.69
C VAL A 127 27.87 20.15 -11.27
N HIS A 128 26.83 20.60 -10.58
CA HIS A 128 26.06 21.79 -10.91
C HIS A 128 25.89 22.72 -9.71
N PHE A 129 26.12 24.01 -9.89
CA PHE A 129 25.89 25.02 -8.85
C PHE A 129 25.01 26.15 -9.37
N ALA A 130 23.76 26.21 -8.93
CA ALA A 130 22.79 27.20 -9.40
C ALA A 130 22.91 28.55 -8.67
N ARG A 131 22.27 29.62 -9.19
CA ARG A 131 22.23 30.91 -8.48
C ARG A 131 21.31 30.85 -7.27
N THR A 132 20.17 30.18 -7.42
CA THR A 132 19.12 30.09 -6.41
C THR A 132 18.70 28.63 -6.20
N SER A 133 18.17 28.35 -5.01
CA SER A 133 17.66 27.02 -4.67
C SER A 133 16.49 26.57 -5.56
N LEU A 134 15.75 27.51 -6.17
CA LEU A 134 14.68 27.22 -7.13
C LEU A 134 15.27 26.86 -8.51
N GLU A 135 16.25 27.64 -8.99
CA GLU A 135 16.98 27.32 -10.22
C GLU A 135 17.64 25.93 -10.16
N GLU A 136 18.20 25.56 -9.01
CA GLU A 136 18.75 24.21 -8.80
C GLU A 136 17.66 23.13 -8.95
N ALA A 137 16.47 23.36 -8.39
CA ALA A 137 15.37 22.40 -8.45
C ALA A 137 14.85 22.22 -9.88
N ASP A 138 14.70 23.32 -10.62
CA ASP A 138 14.28 23.30 -12.02
C ASP A 138 15.33 22.63 -12.91
N TRP A 139 16.63 22.88 -12.66
CA TRP A 139 17.71 22.22 -13.39
C TRP A 139 17.71 20.70 -13.15
N ILE A 140 17.54 20.25 -11.89
CA ILE A 140 17.43 18.82 -11.57
C ILE A 140 16.26 18.19 -12.33
N ALA A 141 15.08 18.82 -12.29
CA ALA A 141 13.90 18.27 -12.97
C ALA A 141 14.10 18.14 -14.48
N CYS A 142 14.70 19.15 -15.13
CA CYS A 142 15.03 19.13 -16.55
C CYS A 142 16.06 18.02 -16.88
N ARG A 143 17.09 17.90 -16.05
CA ARG A 143 18.15 16.89 -16.21
C ARG A 143 17.61 15.47 -16.09
N LEU A 144 16.75 15.22 -15.11
CA LEU A 144 16.13 13.90 -14.89
C LEU A 144 15.12 13.53 -15.97
N LYS A 145 14.37 14.51 -16.48
CA LYS A 145 13.49 14.29 -17.63
C LYS A 145 14.28 13.76 -18.84
N THR A 146 15.43 14.36 -19.12
CA THR A 146 16.32 13.92 -20.21
C THR A 146 16.86 12.50 -20.00
N GLU A 147 17.25 12.13 -18.77
CA GLU A 147 17.72 10.76 -18.47
C GLU A 147 16.60 9.73 -18.61
N LEU A 148 15.38 10.04 -18.16
CA LEU A 148 14.23 9.13 -18.28
C LEU A 148 13.75 8.98 -19.73
N GLU A 149 13.83 10.04 -20.55
CA GLU A 149 13.56 9.97 -21.99
C GLU A 149 14.58 9.06 -22.70
N ALA A 150 15.84 9.08 -22.28
CA ALA A 150 16.89 8.22 -22.82
C ALA A 150 16.83 6.79 -22.27
N SER A 151 16.36 6.60 -21.04
CA SER A 151 16.33 5.31 -20.34
C SER A 151 15.13 5.24 -19.39
N PRO A 152 13.94 4.81 -19.89
CA PRO A 152 12.70 4.81 -19.10
C PRO A 152 12.71 3.90 -17.86
N ASN A 153 13.60 2.91 -17.81
CA ASN A 153 13.74 1.96 -16.70
C ASN A 153 14.86 2.33 -15.72
N LEU A 154 15.45 3.53 -15.86
CA LEU A 154 16.56 3.96 -15.01
C LEU A 154 16.05 4.16 -13.57
N GLN A 155 16.67 3.49 -12.60
CA GLN A 155 16.33 3.70 -11.18
C GLN A 155 17.01 4.97 -10.68
N ILE A 156 16.22 6.02 -10.40
CA ILE A 156 16.73 7.34 -10.03
C ILE A 156 16.37 7.71 -8.58
N GLY A 157 17.37 8.12 -7.81
CA GLY A 157 17.20 8.66 -6.45
C GLY A 157 17.65 10.12 -6.34
N VAL A 158 16.78 11.01 -5.88
CA VAL A 158 17.14 12.38 -5.52
C VAL A 158 17.23 12.51 -4.01
N LEU A 159 18.44 12.71 -3.50
CA LEU A 159 18.77 12.70 -2.09
C LEU A 159 19.00 14.11 -1.57
N THR A 160 18.32 14.48 -0.50
CA THR A 160 18.46 15.79 0.15
C THR A 160 18.81 15.64 1.62
N ARG A 161 19.38 16.70 2.22
CA ARG A 161 19.66 16.70 3.67
C ARG A 161 18.39 16.87 4.51
N SER A 162 17.37 17.55 3.98
CA SER A 162 16.15 17.89 4.71
C SER A 162 14.89 17.64 3.90
N ASN A 163 13.82 17.29 4.62
CA ASN A 163 12.49 17.12 4.05
C ASN A 163 11.99 18.35 3.28
N HIS A 164 12.21 19.56 3.82
CA HIS A 164 11.81 20.80 3.14
C HIS A 164 12.48 20.92 1.76
N ARG A 165 13.76 20.53 1.65
CA ARG A 165 14.46 20.50 0.36
C ARG A 165 13.88 19.42 -0.56
N ALA A 166 13.58 18.23 -0.04
CA ALA A 166 12.94 17.16 -0.82
C ALA A 166 11.60 17.62 -1.42
N LEU A 167 10.78 18.33 -0.64
CA LEU A 167 9.50 18.89 -1.11
C LEU A 167 9.71 19.90 -2.25
N ALA A 168 10.68 20.81 -2.12
CA ALA A 168 10.97 21.80 -3.15
C ALA A 168 11.40 21.15 -4.49
N ILE A 169 12.20 20.08 -4.43
CA ILE A 169 12.57 19.30 -5.62
C ILE A 169 11.34 18.58 -6.20
N ALA A 170 10.53 17.93 -5.37
CA ALA A 170 9.33 17.23 -5.81
C ALA A 170 8.35 18.17 -6.53
N GLN A 171 8.18 19.39 -6.03
CA GLN A 171 7.38 20.43 -6.70
C GLN A 171 7.93 20.79 -8.08
N ALA A 172 9.26 20.86 -8.26
CA ALA A 172 9.87 21.11 -9.57
C ALA A 172 9.66 19.92 -10.53
N LEU A 173 9.82 18.69 -10.04
CA LEU A 173 9.53 17.47 -10.82
C LEU A 173 8.07 17.41 -11.26
N ALA A 174 7.13 17.75 -10.36
CA ALA A 174 5.71 17.84 -10.67
C ALA A 174 5.42 18.86 -11.78
N ARG A 175 5.99 20.07 -11.69
CA ARG A 175 5.82 21.11 -12.72
C ARG A 175 6.33 20.69 -14.11
N MET A 176 7.32 19.81 -14.16
CA MET A 176 7.92 19.32 -15.41
C MET A 176 7.37 17.96 -15.86
N GLU A 177 6.34 17.46 -15.18
CA GLU A 177 5.67 16.18 -15.45
C GLU A 177 6.61 14.97 -15.34
N VAL A 178 7.61 15.05 -14.45
CA VAL A 178 8.50 13.92 -14.14
C VAL A 178 7.84 13.03 -13.09
N PRO A 179 7.57 11.74 -13.38
CA PRO A 179 6.97 10.82 -12.42
C PRO A 179 7.87 10.62 -11.19
N HIS A 180 7.37 10.92 -9.99
CA HIS A 180 8.17 10.87 -8.77
C HIS A 180 7.37 10.50 -7.51
N LEU A 181 8.09 10.12 -6.45
CA LEU A 181 7.58 9.77 -5.13
C LEU A 181 8.33 10.53 -4.02
N THR A 182 7.63 10.92 -2.95
CA THR A 182 8.25 11.48 -1.73
C THR A 182 7.91 10.63 -0.49
N VAL A 183 8.84 10.53 0.47
CA VAL A 183 8.58 9.82 1.75
C VAL A 183 7.66 10.60 2.69
N GLU A 184 7.51 11.91 2.53
CA GLU A 184 6.59 12.69 3.36
C GLU A 184 5.12 12.36 3.08
N THR A 185 4.78 12.07 1.82
CA THR A 185 3.47 11.51 1.46
C THR A 185 3.22 10.17 2.17
N TYR A 186 4.26 9.35 2.38
CA TYR A 186 4.16 8.09 3.13
C TYR A 186 3.89 8.32 4.63
N GLU A 187 4.64 9.21 5.30
CA GLU A 187 4.37 9.52 6.71
C GLU A 187 3.00 10.19 6.91
N PHE A 188 2.56 10.99 5.95
CA PHE A 188 1.27 11.67 5.97
C PHE A 188 0.09 10.69 6.11
N PHE A 189 0.03 9.65 5.26
CA PHE A 189 -1.04 8.63 5.33
C PHE A 189 -0.94 7.72 6.57
N ARG A 190 0.15 7.82 7.35
CA ARG A 190 0.28 7.11 8.62
C ARG A 190 -0.32 7.85 9.81
N ARG A 191 -0.60 9.15 9.68
CA ARG A 191 -1.17 10.00 10.74
C ARG A 191 -2.54 9.49 11.20
N GLN A 192 -2.87 9.75 12.45
CA GLN A 192 -4.00 9.09 13.10
C GLN A 192 -5.33 9.51 12.47
N GLU A 193 -5.56 10.81 12.40
CA GLU A 193 -6.71 11.49 11.82
C GLU A 193 -6.89 11.16 10.34
N VAL A 194 -5.79 11.08 9.60
CA VAL A 194 -5.79 10.69 8.18
C VAL A 194 -6.25 9.23 8.04
N LYS A 195 -5.71 8.32 8.85
CA LYS A 195 -6.15 6.91 8.86
C LYS A 195 -7.60 6.73 9.31
N ASP A 196 -8.08 7.57 10.23
CA ASP A 196 -9.48 7.53 10.67
C ASP A 196 -10.41 7.93 9.51
N ALA A 197 -10.12 9.03 8.82
CA ALA A 197 -10.91 9.47 7.66
C ALA A 197 -10.85 8.43 6.50
N ILE A 198 -9.66 7.92 6.20
CA ILE A 198 -9.46 6.88 5.18
C ILE A 198 -10.21 5.58 5.52
N ALA A 199 -10.34 5.22 6.80
CA ALA A 199 -11.10 4.03 7.18
C ALA A 199 -12.58 4.15 6.79
N TYR A 200 -13.20 5.33 6.93
CA TYR A 200 -14.56 5.54 6.42
C TYR A 200 -14.63 5.32 4.92
N ILE A 201 -13.75 5.99 4.15
CA ILE A 201 -13.75 5.85 2.68
C ILE A 201 -13.56 4.39 2.26
N ARG A 202 -12.61 3.68 2.86
CA ARG A 202 -12.40 2.24 2.62
C ARG A 202 -13.63 1.41 2.93
N PHE A 203 -14.30 1.69 4.03
CA PHE A 203 -15.48 0.94 4.45
C PHE A 203 -16.71 1.23 3.57
N LEU A 204 -16.84 2.47 3.07
CA LEU A 204 -17.87 2.85 2.12
C LEU A 204 -17.68 2.17 0.75
N LEU A 205 -16.43 2.03 0.31
CA LEU A 205 -16.09 1.30 -0.92
C LEU A 205 -16.17 -0.22 -0.74
N ASN A 206 -15.81 -0.72 0.43
CA ASN A 206 -15.80 -2.14 0.78
C ASN A 206 -16.43 -2.38 2.17
N PRO A 207 -17.74 -2.71 2.21
CA PRO A 207 -18.47 -3.01 3.45
C PRO A 207 -17.91 -4.20 4.25
N TRP A 208 -17.02 -4.99 3.65
CA TRP A 208 -16.38 -6.15 4.28
C TRP A 208 -15.04 -5.80 4.97
N ASP A 209 -14.57 -4.54 4.91
CA ASP A 209 -13.33 -4.12 5.58
C ASP A 209 -13.51 -4.01 7.11
N GLY A 210 -13.41 -5.15 7.80
CA GLY A 210 -13.55 -5.23 9.25
C GLY A 210 -12.50 -4.46 10.04
N ARG A 211 -11.32 -4.22 9.48
CA ARG A 211 -10.28 -3.40 10.14
C ARG A 211 -10.70 -1.93 10.14
N SER A 212 -11.19 -1.45 9.01
CA SER A 212 -11.73 -0.10 8.89
C SER A 212 -12.97 0.07 9.76
N PHE A 213 -13.87 -0.92 9.79
CA PHE A 213 -15.04 -0.87 10.65
C PHE A 213 -14.70 -0.80 12.14
N ARG A 214 -13.79 -1.65 12.65
CA ARG A 214 -13.30 -1.55 14.04
C ARG A 214 -12.75 -0.16 14.36
N ARG A 215 -12.02 0.44 13.41
CA ARG A 215 -11.46 1.78 13.58
C ARG A 215 -12.55 2.85 13.66
N ILE A 216 -13.53 2.79 12.76
CA ILE A 216 -14.74 3.63 12.74
C ILE A 216 -15.45 3.59 14.09
N LEU A 217 -15.66 2.40 14.68
CA LEU A 217 -16.32 2.26 15.99
C LEU A 217 -15.54 2.89 17.15
N SER A 218 -14.22 2.98 17.03
CA SER A 218 -13.34 3.46 18.10
C SER A 218 -13.23 4.99 18.17
N ARG A 219 -13.45 5.69 17.05
CA ARG A 219 -13.17 7.13 16.91
C ARG A 219 -14.14 7.84 15.94
N PRO A 220 -14.90 8.84 16.43
CA PRO A 220 -15.10 9.20 17.84
C PRO A 220 -15.71 8.06 18.65
N ARG A 221 -15.62 8.09 19.99
CA ARG A 221 -16.18 7.00 20.82
C ARG A 221 -17.71 6.94 20.67
N ARG A 222 -18.24 5.76 20.33
CA ARG A 222 -19.67 5.54 20.07
C ARG A 222 -20.42 4.74 21.13
N GLY A 223 -19.85 4.60 22.32
CA GLY A 223 -20.40 3.70 23.36
C GLY A 223 -20.21 2.21 23.06
N ILE A 224 -19.59 1.85 21.94
CA ILE A 224 -19.23 0.47 21.59
C ILE A 224 -17.79 0.22 22.06
N GLY A 225 -17.66 -0.36 23.26
CA GLY A 225 -16.36 -0.67 23.86
C GLY A 225 -15.79 -2.02 23.43
N GLU A 226 -14.53 -2.26 23.77
CA GLU A 226 -13.81 -3.51 23.46
C GLU A 226 -14.54 -4.77 23.97
N ARG A 227 -15.23 -4.68 25.11
CA ARG A 227 -16.02 -5.79 25.66
C ARG A 227 -17.17 -6.22 24.73
N THR A 228 -17.84 -5.25 24.09
CA THR A 228 -18.92 -5.52 23.15
C THR A 228 -18.36 -6.14 21.87
N ILE A 229 -17.25 -5.60 21.36
CA ILE A 229 -16.56 -6.13 20.18
C ILE A 229 -16.08 -7.56 20.44
N ALA A 230 -15.43 -7.82 21.57
CA ALA A 230 -14.96 -9.15 21.96
C ALA A 230 -16.10 -10.17 22.11
N LYS A 231 -17.29 -9.75 22.57
CA LYS A 231 -18.47 -10.62 22.61
C LYS A 231 -18.92 -11.05 21.21
N ILE A 232 -18.90 -10.13 20.24
CA ILE A 232 -19.26 -10.41 18.84
C ILE A 232 -18.19 -11.30 18.20
N ASP A 233 -16.90 -10.97 18.38
CA ASP A 233 -15.79 -11.78 17.89
C ASP A 233 -15.78 -13.19 18.51
N GLY A 234 -16.21 -13.33 19.77
CA GLY A 234 -16.40 -14.62 20.43
C GLY A 234 -17.44 -15.52 19.75
N ALA A 235 -18.36 -14.96 18.97
CA ALA A 235 -19.37 -15.69 18.22
C ALA A 235 -18.92 -16.08 16.79
N HIS A 236 -17.63 -15.92 16.45
CA HIS A 236 -17.13 -16.20 15.09
C HIS A 236 -17.41 -17.62 14.58
N GLN A 237 -17.51 -18.62 15.46
CA GLN A 237 -17.84 -20.01 15.09
C GLN A 237 -19.25 -20.15 14.51
N THR A 238 -20.15 -19.21 14.82
CA THR A 238 -21.51 -19.17 14.26
C THR A 238 -21.59 -18.55 12.87
N GLY A 239 -20.45 -18.16 12.29
CA GLY A 239 -20.33 -17.39 11.05
C GLY A 239 -20.54 -15.88 11.21
N LEU A 240 -20.94 -15.40 12.38
CA LEU A 240 -21.08 -13.97 12.66
C LEU A 240 -19.73 -13.27 12.62
N ARG A 241 -19.69 -12.08 12.00
CA ARG A 241 -18.55 -11.18 11.96
C ARG A 241 -19.00 -9.80 12.39
N LEU A 242 -18.07 -9.00 12.92
CA LEU A 242 -18.37 -7.64 13.36
C LEU A 242 -18.97 -6.76 12.24
N VAL A 243 -18.47 -6.92 11.01
CA VAL A 243 -18.96 -6.17 9.83
C VAL A 243 -20.43 -6.42 9.53
N ASP A 244 -20.98 -7.57 9.93
CA ASP A 244 -22.39 -7.87 9.68
C ASP A 244 -23.31 -6.90 10.44
N LEU A 245 -22.86 -6.37 11.59
CA LEU A 245 -23.60 -5.34 12.35
C LEU A 245 -23.56 -3.95 11.72
N ALA A 246 -22.86 -3.78 10.58
CA ALA A 246 -22.95 -2.58 9.77
C ALA A 246 -24.14 -2.61 8.78
N GLN A 247 -24.81 -3.76 8.64
CA GLN A 247 -25.92 -3.95 7.70
C GLN A 247 -27.27 -3.69 8.40
N PRO A 248 -28.17 -2.87 7.83
CA PRO A 248 -29.51 -2.64 8.38
C PRO A 248 -30.29 -3.93 8.61
N ALA A 249 -30.27 -4.85 7.65
CA ALA A 249 -30.99 -6.12 7.73
C ALA A 249 -30.55 -6.98 8.92
N THR A 250 -29.25 -6.99 9.24
CA THR A 250 -28.72 -7.73 10.40
C THR A 250 -29.31 -7.20 11.70
N LEU A 251 -29.53 -5.89 11.85
CA LEU A 251 -30.06 -5.33 13.09
C LEU A 251 -31.47 -5.82 13.45
N LEU A 252 -32.19 -6.39 12.48
CA LEU A 252 -33.50 -7.01 12.67
C LEU A 252 -33.43 -8.46 13.14
N GLY A 253 -32.25 -9.10 13.11
CA GLY A 253 -32.11 -10.48 13.57
C GLY A 253 -30.81 -11.16 13.12
N ASP A 254 -30.93 -12.10 12.18
CA ASP A 254 -29.80 -12.92 11.71
C ASP A 254 -29.24 -12.32 10.42
N PRO A 255 -27.91 -12.17 10.26
CA PRO A 255 -27.32 -11.63 9.03
C PRO A 255 -27.61 -12.47 7.78
N PHE A 256 -27.92 -13.76 7.95
CA PHE A 256 -28.26 -14.66 6.85
C PHE A 256 -29.77 -14.92 6.74
N ALA A 257 -30.61 -14.18 7.47
CA ALA A 257 -32.07 -14.37 7.45
C ALA A 257 -32.64 -14.25 6.04
N LEU A 258 -32.18 -13.25 5.28
CA LEU A 258 -32.61 -13.05 3.90
C LEU A 258 -32.30 -14.28 3.04
N LEU A 259 -31.05 -14.78 3.10
CA LEU A 259 -30.62 -15.97 2.38
C LEU A 259 -31.48 -17.19 2.71
N MET A 260 -31.60 -17.50 4.00
CA MET A 260 -32.33 -18.69 4.47
C MET A 260 -33.80 -18.62 4.06
N ASN A 261 -34.44 -17.46 4.23
CA ASN A 261 -35.86 -17.29 3.91
C ASN A 261 -36.10 -17.34 2.40
N ALA A 262 -35.26 -16.66 1.61
CA ALA A 262 -35.33 -16.67 0.15
C ALA A 262 -35.14 -18.11 -0.39
N PHE A 263 -34.13 -18.83 0.09
CA PHE A 263 -33.87 -20.19 -0.34
C PHE A 263 -34.97 -21.19 0.07
N ARG A 264 -35.49 -21.10 1.30
CA ARG A 264 -36.48 -22.08 1.81
C ARG A 264 -37.92 -21.79 1.37
N TYR A 265 -38.30 -20.52 1.32
CA TYR A 265 -39.71 -20.11 1.24
C TYR A 265 -40.01 -19.12 0.12
N GLY A 266 -39.01 -18.42 -0.39
CA GLY A 266 -39.16 -17.34 -1.37
C GLY A 266 -38.49 -17.62 -2.70
N GLU A 267 -38.03 -16.54 -3.32
CA GLU A 267 -37.27 -16.55 -4.56
C GLU A 267 -35.83 -16.09 -4.33
N LEU A 268 -34.90 -16.67 -5.08
CA LEU A 268 -33.48 -16.34 -5.03
C LEU A 268 -32.93 -16.41 -6.45
N ILE A 269 -32.13 -15.42 -6.85
CA ILE A 269 -31.42 -15.46 -8.12
C ILE A 269 -29.98 -15.86 -7.87
N ILE A 270 -29.47 -16.82 -8.62
CA ILE A 270 -28.03 -17.10 -8.69
C ILE A 270 -27.49 -16.48 -9.97
N LEU A 271 -26.41 -15.71 -9.91
CA LEU A 271 -25.86 -14.92 -11.00
C LEU A 271 -24.35 -15.15 -11.12
N ASP A 272 -23.86 -15.22 -12.36
CA ASP A 272 -22.45 -15.27 -12.72
C ASP A 272 -22.22 -14.60 -14.09
N VAL A 273 -21.04 -13.99 -14.29
CA VAL A 273 -20.68 -13.33 -15.56
C VAL A 273 -19.28 -13.66 -16.04
N GLU A 274 -19.10 -13.70 -17.35
CA GLU A 274 -17.77 -13.69 -17.98
C GLU A 274 -17.46 -12.31 -18.54
N THR A 275 -16.18 -11.94 -18.54
CA THR A 275 -15.71 -10.61 -18.95
C THR A 275 -14.48 -10.66 -19.85
N THR A 276 -14.23 -9.59 -20.60
CA THR A 276 -13.01 -9.43 -21.42
C THR A 276 -11.73 -9.25 -20.57
N GLY A 277 -11.87 -9.09 -19.25
CA GLY A 277 -10.80 -8.78 -18.33
C GLY A 277 -11.34 -8.37 -16.95
N LEU A 278 -10.45 -7.94 -16.05
CA LEU A 278 -10.76 -7.74 -14.63
C LEU A 278 -10.97 -6.27 -14.22
N ASP A 279 -10.81 -5.31 -15.13
CA ASP A 279 -10.86 -3.87 -14.84
C ASP A 279 -12.24 -3.28 -15.21
N PRO A 280 -13.09 -2.94 -14.21
CA PRO A 280 -14.45 -2.45 -14.47
C PRO A 280 -14.51 -1.14 -15.27
N SER A 281 -13.44 -0.35 -15.28
CA SER A 281 -13.43 0.93 -16.02
C SER A 281 -13.33 0.74 -17.53
N ARG A 282 -12.83 -0.42 -17.99
CA ARG A 282 -12.51 -0.66 -19.41
C ARG A 282 -12.98 -2.00 -19.94
N ASP A 283 -13.05 -3.05 -19.13
CA ASP A 283 -13.42 -4.40 -19.55
C ASP A 283 -14.93 -4.58 -19.61
N GLU A 284 -15.41 -5.41 -20.53
CA GLU A 284 -16.83 -5.57 -20.85
C GLU A 284 -17.35 -6.92 -20.34
N VAL A 285 -18.66 -6.99 -20.05
CA VAL A 285 -19.35 -8.25 -19.76
C VAL A 285 -19.76 -8.89 -21.08
N ILE A 286 -19.45 -10.18 -21.27
CA ILE A 286 -19.61 -10.90 -22.55
C ILE A 286 -20.50 -12.14 -22.46
N GLU A 287 -20.66 -12.72 -21.28
CA GLU A 287 -21.63 -13.79 -21.01
C GLU A 287 -22.31 -13.48 -19.68
N LEU A 288 -23.63 -13.71 -19.63
CA LEU A 288 -24.41 -13.53 -18.42
C LEU A 288 -25.30 -14.74 -18.20
N ALA A 289 -25.17 -15.37 -17.04
CA ALA A 289 -26.03 -16.45 -16.60
C ALA A 289 -26.71 -16.09 -15.29
N ALA A 290 -28.02 -16.28 -15.24
CA ALA A 290 -28.79 -16.22 -14.00
C ALA A 290 -29.80 -17.37 -13.89
N LEU A 291 -30.01 -17.86 -12.68
CA LEU A 291 -30.94 -18.94 -12.37
C LEU A 291 -31.87 -18.50 -11.24
N ARG A 292 -33.17 -18.45 -11.53
CA ARG A 292 -34.19 -18.22 -10.52
C ARG A 292 -34.50 -19.53 -9.81
N LEU A 293 -34.37 -19.50 -8.49
CA LEU A 293 -34.86 -20.53 -7.60
C LEU A 293 -36.16 -20.08 -6.94
N VAL A 294 -37.13 -20.97 -6.87
CA VAL A 294 -38.35 -20.82 -6.06
C VAL A 294 -38.35 -21.93 -5.02
N LYS A 295 -38.24 -21.57 -3.73
CA LYS A 295 -38.13 -22.52 -2.61
C LYS A 295 -37.01 -23.54 -2.82
N GLY A 296 -35.87 -23.07 -3.34
CA GLY A 296 -34.66 -23.85 -3.57
C GLY A 296 -34.69 -24.74 -4.81
N GLN A 297 -35.79 -24.74 -5.58
CA GLN A 297 -35.92 -25.49 -6.83
C GLN A 297 -35.73 -24.58 -8.03
N GLU A 298 -35.09 -25.08 -9.09
CA GLU A 298 -34.93 -24.33 -10.34
C GLU A 298 -36.28 -24.02 -10.97
N ALA A 299 -36.52 -22.75 -11.28
CA ALA A 299 -37.78 -22.28 -11.86
C ALA A 299 -37.58 -21.69 -13.26
N GLU A 300 -36.57 -20.83 -13.42
CA GLU A 300 -36.35 -20.09 -14.66
C GLU A 300 -34.86 -19.83 -14.88
N CYS A 301 -34.42 -19.84 -16.13
CA CYS A 301 -33.03 -19.68 -16.53
C CYS A 301 -32.89 -18.49 -17.48
N PHE A 302 -31.94 -17.61 -17.19
CA PHE A 302 -31.54 -16.49 -18.03
C PHE A 302 -30.10 -16.72 -18.50
N HIS A 303 -29.88 -16.79 -19.81
CA HIS A 303 -28.54 -16.96 -20.38
C HIS A 303 -28.43 -16.17 -21.67
N ARG A 304 -27.45 -15.28 -21.73
CA ARG A 304 -27.25 -14.35 -22.85
C ARG A 304 -25.76 -14.16 -23.12
N TYR A 305 -25.41 -13.97 -24.38
CA TYR A 305 -24.10 -13.48 -24.79
C TYR A 305 -24.22 -12.02 -25.20
N LEU A 306 -23.24 -11.21 -24.86
CA LEU A 306 -23.26 -9.77 -25.09
C LEU A 306 -22.22 -9.43 -26.16
N ARG A 307 -22.61 -8.59 -27.12
CA ARG A 307 -21.69 -8.13 -28.15
C ARG A 307 -20.60 -7.26 -27.54
N ASN A 308 -19.35 -7.63 -27.76
CA ASN A 308 -18.20 -6.89 -27.28
C ASN A 308 -17.73 -5.84 -28.31
N THR A 309 -17.22 -4.71 -27.81
CA THR A 309 -16.44 -3.73 -28.58
C THR A 309 -14.96 -3.81 -28.26
N LYS A 310 -14.63 -4.31 -27.06
CA LYS A 310 -13.27 -4.60 -26.64
C LYS A 310 -12.96 -6.07 -26.89
N SER A 311 -11.82 -6.34 -27.53
CA SER A 311 -11.38 -7.71 -27.77
C SER A 311 -11.23 -8.50 -26.47
N VAL A 312 -11.67 -9.76 -26.48
CA VAL A 312 -11.46 -10.72 -25.39
C VAL A 312 -9.98 -11.06 -25.17
N GLY A 313 -9.13 -10.95 -26.20
CA GLY A 313 -7.68 -11.20 -26.07
C GLY A 313 -7.37 -12.55 -25.43
N ASP A 314 -6.57 -12.54 -24.36
CA ASP A 314 -6.14 -13.76 -23.66
C ASP A 314 -7.25 -14.39 -22.79
N SER A 315 -8.36 -13.69 -22.51
CA SER A 315 -9.46 -14.23 -21.69
C SER A 315 -10.16 -15.42 -22.36
N VAL A 316 -10.04 -15.55 -23.69
CA VAL A 316 -10.50 -16.71 -24.46
C VAL A 316 -10.00 -18.03 -23.88
N ALA A 317 -8.78 -18.07 -23.34
CA ALA A 317 -8.21 -19.27 -22.74
C ALA A 317 -8.96 -19.75 -21.48
N ILE A 318 -9.74 -18.86 -20.86
CA ILE A 318 -10.52 -19.12 -19.66
C ILE A 318 -11.94 -19.55 -20.04
N HIS A 319 -12.69 -18.68 -20.71
CA HIS A 319 -14.13 -18.87 -20.96
C HIS A 319 -14.45 -19.46 -22.36
N GLY A 320 -13.48 -19.50 -23.28
CA GLY A 320 -13.63 -20.10 -24.62
C GLY A 320 -14.48 -19.31 -25.62
N LEU A 321 -14.84 -18.05 -25.35
CA LEU A 321 -15.66 -17.21 -26.24
C LEU A 321 -14.75 -16.33 -27.10
N THR A 322 -14.87 -16.39 -28.43
CA THR A 322 -14.04 -15.57 -29.33
C THR A 322 -14.75 -14.28 -29.74
N ASP A 323 -13.98 -13.30 -30.22
CA ASP A 323 -14.52 -12.06 -30.80
C ASP A 323 -15.47 -12.33 -31.98
N GLU A 324 -15.16 -13.34 -32.81
CA GLU A 324 -16.02 -13.73 -33.93
C GLU A 324 -17.36 -14.29 -33.46
N PHE A 325 -17.34 -15.13 -32.41
CA PHE A 325 -18.55 -15.70 -31.83
C PHE A 325 -19.44 -14.60 -31.22
N LEU A 326 -18.87 -13.73 -30.39
CA LEU A 326 -19.62 -12.65 -29.74
C LEU A 326 -20.13 -11.61 -30.73
N LYS A 327 -19.45 -11.41 -31.86
CA LYS A 327 -19.96 -10.55 -32.93
C LYS A 327 -21.15 -11.17 -33.68
N ALA A 328 -21.17 -12.50 -33.83
CA ALA A 328 -22.23 -13.22 -34.53
C ALA A 328 -23.46 -13.47 -33.66
N GLU A 329 -23.24 -13.93 -32.42
CA GLU A 329 -24.29 -14.41 -31.50
C GLU A 329 -24.56 -13.44 -30.34
N GLY A 330 -23.73 -12.42 -30.15
CA GLY A 330 -23.87 -11.45 -29.08
C GLY A 330 -25.01 -10.46 -29.31
N GLU A 331 -25.85 -10.34 -28.29
CA GLU A 331 -26.97 -9.42 -28.21
C GLU A 331 -26.52 -8.01 -27.80
N ASP A 332 -27.43 -7.03 -27.94
CA ASP A 332 -27.16 -5.66 -27.53
C ASP A 332 -26.99 -5.58 -25.99
N PRO A 333 -25.82 -5.12 -25.49
CA PRO A 333 -25.55 -5.12 -24.05
C PRO A 333 -26.57 -4.31 -23.23
N ALA A 334 -26.99 -3.14 -23.71
CA ALA A 334 -27.92 -2.29 -22.97
C ALA A 334 -29.29 -2.97 -22.80
N THR A 335 -29.75 -3.64 -23.85
CA THR A 335 -31.00 -4.42 -23.85
C THR A 335 -30.92 -5.61 -22.88
N VAL A 336 -29.86 -6.42 -22.95
CA VAL A 336 -29.67 -7.58 -22.08
C VAL A 336 -29.60 -7.18 -20.60
N LEU A 337 -28.94 -6.06 -20.29
CA LEU A 337 -28.86 -5.56 -18.91
C LEU A 337 -30.23 -5.11 -18.37
N ALA A 338 -31.05 -4.45 -19.19
CA ALA A 338 -32.43 -4.10 -18.81
C ALA A 338 -33.31 -5.35 -18.61
N GLU A 339 -33.15 -6.37 -19.45
CA GLU A 339 -33.83 -7.66 -19.29
C GLU A 339 -33.39 -8.39 -18.02
N LEU A 340 -32.10 -8.32 -17.66
CA LEU A 340 -31.59 -8.88 -16.42
C LEU A 340 -32.21 -8.21 -15.20
N GLU A 341 -32.28 -6.88 -15.17
CA GLU A 341 -32.92 -6.14 -14.07
C GLU A 341 -34.39 -6.56 -13.93
N ALA A 342 -35.11 -6.67 -15.04
CA ALA A 342 -36.49 -7.16 -15.07
C ALA A 342 -36.61 -8.65 -14.66
N PHE A 343 -35.58 -9.45 -14.92
CA PHE A 343 -35.50 -10.83 -14.44
C PHE A 343 -35.25 -10.86 -12.93
N CYS A 344 -34.31 -10.09 -12.39
CA CYS A 344 -34.03 -10.10 -10.95
C CYS A 344 -35.17 -9.53 -10.11
N GLN A 345 -35.83 -8.46 -10.57
CA GLN A 345 -36.85 -7.74 -9.81
C GLN A 345 -36.34 -7.44 -8.37
N ASP A 346 -37.15 -7.73 -7.35
CA ASP A 346 -36.79 -7.57 -5.94
C ASP A 346 -36.18 -8.84 -5.31
N ALA A 347 -35.93 -9.90 -6.10
CA ALA A 347 -35.40 -11.15 -5.58
C ALA A 347 -33.92 -10.98 -5.20
N PRO A 348 -33.48 -11.48 -4.02
CA PRO A 348 -32.08 -11.39 -3.63
C PRO A 348 -31.17 -12.14 -4.61
N VAL A 349 -30.02 -11.56 -4.90
CA VAL A 349 -29.02 -12.10 -5.84
C VAL A 349 -27.87 -12.76 -5.09
N VAL A 350 -27.45 -13.92 -5.55
CA VAL A 350 -26.37 -14.72 -4.98
C VAL A 350 -25.39 -15.11 -6.06
N GLY A 351 -24.12 -15.16 -5.72
CA GLY A 351 -23.10 -15.70 -6.61
C GLY A 351 -21.88 -16.13 -5.81
N HIS A 352 -20.90 -16.68 -6.50
CA HIS A 352 -19.62 -17.00 -5.90
C HIS A 352 -18.62 -15.89 -6.24
N ASN A 353 -18.18 -15.11 -5.24
CA ASN A 353 -17.46 -13.85 -5.47
C ASN A 353 -18.31 -12.78 -6.17
N ILE A 354 -19.64 -12.78 -5.93
CA ILE A 354 -20.64 -11.91 -6.57
C ILE A 354 -20.31 -10.41 -6.55
N SER A 355 -19.48 -9.99 -5.59
CA SER A 355 -18.97 -8.62 -5.49
C SER A 355 -18.19 -8.17 -6.74
N PHE A 356 -17.53 -9.11 -7.43
CA PHE A 356 -16.85 -8.87 -8.70
C PHE A 356 -17.86 -8.67 -9.83
N ASP A 357 -18.79 -9.62 -9.99
CA ASP A 357 -19.80 -9.63 -11.05
C ASP A 357 -20.66 -8.36 -11.02
N LEU A 358 -21.18 -8.00 -9.84
CA LEU A 358 -21.98 -6.80 -9.67
C LEU A 358 -21.19 -5.52 -9.94
N ARG A 359 -19.88 -5.51 -9.65
CA ARG A 359 -19.02 -4.36 -9.96
C ARG A 359 -18.83 -4.21 -11.46
N MET A 360 -18.57 -5.32 -12.16
CA MET A 360 -18.44 -5.36 -13.62
C MET A 360 -19.76 -4.94 -14.30
N LEU A 361 -20.88 -5.53 -13.89
CA LEU A 361 -22.21 -5.22 -14.42
C LEU A 361 -22.58 -3.74 -14.22
N ARG A 362 -22.43 -3.21 -13.00
CA ARG A 362 -22.78 -1.80 -12.73
C ARG A 362 -21.87 -0.83 -13.48
N ALA A 363 -20.57 -1.11 -13.57
CA ALA A 363 -19.64 -0.25 -14.30
C ALA A 363 -19.87 -0.30 -15.81
N PHE A 364 -20.16 -1.48 -16.37
CA PHE A 364 -20.50 -1.65 -17.77
C PHE A 364 -21.85 -1.00 -18.10
N GLY A 365 -22.88 -1.24 -17.29
CA GLY A 365 -24.19 -0.60 -17.42
C GLY A 365 -24.09 0.92 -17.41
N ARG A 366 -23.34 1.51 -16.46
CA ARG A 366 -23.14 2.97 -16.42
C ARG A 366 -22.52 3.53 -17.70
N ARG A 367 -21.54 2.84 -18.30
CA ARG A 367 -20.93 3.25 -19.58
C ARG A 367 -21.92 3.17 -20.74
N LEU A 368 -22.90 2.28 -20.65
CA LEU A 368 -24.00 2.13 -21.62
C LEU A 368 -25.21 3.04 -21.32
N GLY A 369 -25.19 3.81 -20.23
CA GLY A 369 -26.33 4.62 -19.80
C GLY A 369 -27.46 3.83 -19.12
N VAL A 370 -27.20 2.59 -18.70
CA VAL A 370 -28.14 1.72 -17.98
C VAL A 370 -27.80 1.69 -16.49
N ALA A 371 -28.71 2.16 -15.64
CA ALA A 371 -28.56 2.11 -14.20
C ALA A 371 -29.19 0.81 -13.66
N LEU A 372 -28.35 -0.18 -13.35
CA LEU A 372 -28.79 -1.48 -12.84
C LEU A 372 -29.01 -1.47 -11.32
N ASP A 373 -30.23 -1.77 -10.88
CA ASP A 373 -30.52 -2.19 -9.52
C ASP A 373 -30.80 -3.70 -9.47
N LEU A 374 -29.92 -4.45 -8.78
CA LEU A 374 -30.01 -5.92 -8.67
C LEU A 374 -30.32 -6.34 -7.22
N GLY A 375 -30.94 -5.45 -6.45
CA GLY A 375 -31.39 -5.72 -5.09
C GLY A 375 -30.28 -6.10 -4.10
N GLU A 376 -30.71 -6.76 -3.02
CA GLU A 376 -29.83 -7.28 -1.98
C GLU A 376 -28.98 -8.44 -2.50
N ASN A 377 -27.69 -8.47 -2.13
CA ASN A 377 -26.75 -9.46 -2.65
C ASN A 377 -26.02 -10.22 -1.54
N MET A 378 -25.71 -11.49 -1.79
CA MET A 378 -25.03 -12.37 -0.84
C MET A 378 -23.96 -13.21 -1.54
N ASP A 379 -22.79 -13.29 -0.92
CA ASP A 379 -21.62 -13.92 -1.53
C ASP A 379 -21.35 -15.31 -0.94
N THR A 380 -21.50 -16.35 -1.75
CA THR A 380 -21.24 -17.74 -1.31
C THR A 380 -19.78 -17.99 -1.01
N LEU A 381 -18.83 -17.25 -1.59
CA LEU A 381 -17.42 -17.33 -1.24
C LEU A 381 -17.20 -16.93 0.23
N GLU A 382 -17.82 -15.84 0.65
CA GLU A 382 -17.72 -15.36 2.03
C GLU A 382 -18.46 -16.27 3.01
N ILE A 383 -19.62 -16.81 2.61
CA ILE A 383 -20.34 -17.80 3.42
C ILE A 383 -19.50 -19.09 3.55
N ALA A 384 -18.93 -19.61 2.46
CA ALA A 384 -18.07 -20.79 2.49
C ALA A 384 -16.88 -20.57 3.44
N ARG A 385 -16.19 -19.43 3.37
CA ARG A 385 -15.08 -19.07 4.29
C ARG A 385 -15.48 -18.99 5.77
N ARG A 386 -16.76 -18.78 6.06
CA ARG A 386 -17.26 -18.65 7.45
C ARG A 386 -17.68 -19.97 8.05
N PHE A 387 -18.14 -20.91 7.23
CA PHE A 387 -18.80 -22.14 7.68
C PHE A 387 -18.06 -23.43 7.28
N LEU A 388 -17.11 -23.35 6.35
CA LEU A 388 -16.26 -24.46 5.93
C LEU A 388 -14.81 -24.21 6.39
N ASP A 389 -14.10 -25.28 6.72
CA ASP A 389 -12.69 -25.26 7.10
C ASP A 389 -11.88 -25.96 6.01
N LEU A 390 -11.52 -25.19 4.97
CA LEU A 390 -10.83 -25.65 3.77
C LEU A 390 -9.63 -24.76 3.44
N ASP A 391 -8.69 -25.29 2.67
CA ASP A 391 -7.46 -24.58 2.26
C ASP A 391 -7.68 -23.59 1.09
N ASP A 392 -8.66 -23.88 0.22
CA ASP A 392 -9.05 -23.03 -0.92
C ASP A 392 -10.59 -22.97 -0.98
N TYR A 393 -11.10 -21.86 -1.51
CA TYR A 393 -12.53 -21.57 -1.60
C TYR A 393 -12.94 -21.17 -3.02
N ARG A 394 -12.06 -21.27 -4.03
CA ARG A 394 -12.46 -21.13 -5.43
C ARG A 394 -13.55 -22.14 -5.76
N LEU A 395 -14.52 -21.74 -6.59
CA LEU A 395 -15.67 -22.57 -6.92
C LEU A 395 -15.27 -23.95 -7.46
N GLU A 396 -14.25 -24.01 -8.32
CA GLU A 396 -13.70 -25.27 -8.85
C GLU A 396 -13.16 -26.19 -7.75
N TYR A 397 -12.45 -25.64 -6.76
CA TYR A 397 -11.95 -26.39 -5.62
C TYR A 397 -13.11 -26.92 -4.76
N LEU A 398 -14.10 -26.07 -4.46
CA LEU A 398 -15.28 -26.45 -3.68
C LEU A 398 -16.09 -27.55 -4.37
N LYS A 399 -16.25 -27.45 -5.69
CA LYS A 399 -16.92 -28.45 -6.52
C LYS A 399 -16.29 -29.83 -6.38
N GLN A 400 -14.96 -29.90 -6.50
CA GLN A 400 -14.20 -31.14 -6.38
C GLN A 400 -14.23 -31.70 -4.95
N HIS A 401 -14.01 -30.85 -3.94
CA HIS A 401 -13.86 -31.30 -2.55
C HIS A 401 -15.18 -31.64 -1.86
N LEU A 402 -16.28 -30.99 -2.25
CA LEU A 402 -17.61 -31.25 -1.69
C LEU A 402 -18.49 -32.12 -2.59
N GLY A 403 -18.02 -32.48 -3.79
CA GLY A 403 -18.77 -33.32 -4.73
C GLY A 403 -20.05 -32.67 -5.24
N LEU A 404 -19.99 -31.40 -5.64
CA LEU A 404 -21.19 -30.58 -5.88
C LEU A 404 -21.84 -30.78 -7.26
N ALA A 405 -21.07 -31.11 -8.30
CA ALA A 405 -21.58 -31.33 -9.67
C ALA A 405 -20.53 -31.93 -10.62
N ASP A 406 -20.96 -32.73 -11.61
CA ASP A 406 -20.12 -33.35 -12.66
C ASP A 406 -19.99 -32.49 -13.95
N LEU A 407 -20.18 -31.16 -13.88
CA LEU A 407 -20.12 -30.27 -15.05
C LEU A 407 -18.67 -29.84 -15.40
N PRO A 408 -18.38 -29.32 -16.60
CA PRO A 408 -17.17 -28.54 -16.86
C PRO A 408 -17.08 -27.29 -15.95
N SER A 409 -15.91 -26.66 -15.83
CA SER A 409 -15.73 -25.34 -15.19
C SER A 409 -15.51 -24.27 -16.27
N HIS A 410 -15.75 -22.99 -15.94
CA HIS A 410 -15.47 -21.80 -16.78
C HIS A 410 -16.52 -21.46 -17.85
N ARG A 411 -17.79 -21.69 -17.52
CA ARG A 411 -18.93 -21.13 -18.24
C ARG A 411 -19.91 -20.60 -17.20
N ALA A 412 -20.43 -19.39 -17.42
CA ALA A 412 -21.27 -18.71 -16.43
C ALA A 412 -22.44 -19.59 -15.94
N MET A 413 -23.09 -20.34 -16.83
CA MET A 413 -24.22 -21.19 -16.45
C MET A 413 -23.82 -22.43 -15.62
N ASP A 414 -22.63 -23.00 -15.88
CA ASP A 414 -22.14 -24.14 -15.11
C ASP A 414 -21.71 -23.71 -13.71
N ASP A 415 -21.17 -22.50 -13.58
CA ASP A 415 -20.79 -21.89 -12.30
C ASP A 415 -22.03 -21.45 -11.50
N VAL A 416 -23.08 -20.96 -12.15
CA VAL A 416 -24.41 -20.75 -11.53
C VAL A 416 -24.97 -22.05 -10.94
N ARG A 417 -24.96 -23.16 -11.69
CA ARG A 417 -25.44 -24.46 -11.19
C ARG A 417 -24.57 -25.03 -10.09
N THR A 418 -23.25 -24.85 -10.18
CA THR A 418 -22.31 -25.25 -9.12
C THR A 418 -22.56 -24.45 -7.84
N THR A 419 -22.84 -23.15 -7.97
CA THR A 419 -23.21 -22.27 -6.85
C THR A 419 -24.55 -22.68 -6.21
N ARG A 420 -25.52 -23.15 -6.99
CA ARG A 420 -26.78 -23.74 -6.48
C ARG A 420 -26.50 -24.95 -5.59
N ALA A 421 -25.70 -25.88 -6.07
CA ALA A 421 -25.32 -27.07 -5.30
C ALA A 421 -24.52 -26.70 -4.04
N LEU A 422 -23.65 -25.69 -4.13
CA LEU A 422 -22.96 -25.15 -2.96
C LEU A 422 -23.94 -24.59 -1.93
N LEU A 423 -24.97 -23.84 -2.34
CA LEU A 423 -26.01 -23.33 -1.44
C LEU A 423 -26.76 -24.46 -0.74
N GLU A 424 -27.12 -25.53 -1.43
CA GLU A 424 -27.75 -26.71 -0.80
C GLU A 424 -26.90 -27.27 0.34
N HIS A 425 -25.57 -27.22 0.20
CA HIS A 425 -24.63 -27.63 1.24
C HIS A 425 -24.48 -26.59 2.37
N LEU A 426 -24.43 -25.30 2.03
CA LEU A 426 -24.18 -24.22 3.01
C LEU A 426 -25.40 -23.90 3.87
N ILE A 427 -26.62 -23.93 3.32
CA ILE A 427 -27.84 -23.49 4.03
C ILE A 427 -28.03 -24.24 5.37
N PRO A 428 -27.92 -25.59 5.45
CA PRO A 428 -28.03 -26.30 6.73
C PRO A 428 -26.97 -25.87 7.77
N LEU A 429 -25.74 -25.58 7.32
CA LEU A 429 -24.66 -25.11 8.19
C LEU A 429 -24.96 -23.72 8.75
N VAL A 430 -25.48 -22.83 7.89
CA VAL A 430 -25.89 -21.49 8.26
C VAL A 430 -27.05 -21.53 9.27
N GLU A 431 -28.07 -22.38 9.02
CA GLU A 431 -29.27 -22.50 9.86
C GLU A 431 -28.95 -22.96 11.29
N LYS A 432 -27.99 -23.89 11.45
CA LYS A 432 -27.64 -24.55 12.72
C LYS A 432 -27.46 -23.57 13.89
N ASP A 433 -26.73 -22.47 13.67
CA ASP A 433 -26.38 -21.51 14.71
C ASP A 433 -27.18 -20.19 14.65
N SER A 434 -28.30 -20.16 13.93
CA SER A 434 -29.10 -18.93 13.75
C SER A 434 -29.59 -18.34 15.07
N SER A 435 -30.05 -19.18 16.01
CA SER A 435 -30.52 -18.72 17.32
C SER A 435 -29.42 -18.04 18.15
N ALA A 436 -28.21 -18.59 18.10
CA ALA A 436 -27.04 -18.02 18.77
C ALA A 436 -26.67 -16.65 18.16
N ARG A 437 -26.67 -16.53 16.82
CA ARG A 437 -26.45 -15.25 16.13
C ARG A 437 -27.48 -14.20 16.53
N ARG A 438 -28.78 -14.53 16.46
CA ARG A 438 -29.87 -13.60 16.85
C ARG A 438 -29.72 -13.11 18.29
N THR A 439 -29.28 -13.96 19.21
CA THR A 439 -29.06 -13.57 20.61
C THR A 439 -27.92 -12.54 20.73
N VAL A 440 -26.80 -12.77 20.04
CA VAL A 440 -25.67 -11.84 20.05
C VAL A 440 -26.07 -10.52 19.39
N VAL A 441 -26.67 -10.59 18.20
CA VAL A 441 -27.11 -9.43 17.43
C VAL A 441 -28.15 -8.62 18.17
N GLY A 442 -29.19 -9.26 18.74
CA GLY A 442 -30.23 -8.55 19.50
C GLY A 442 -29.67 -7.77 20.70
N SER A 443 -28.62 -8.29 21.34
CA SER A 443 -27.93 -7.57 22.42
C SER A 443 -27.04 -6.41 21.95
N ALA A 444 -26.60 -6.43 20.69
CA ALA A 444 -25.70 -5.42 20.12
C ALA A 444 -26.44 -4.38 19.29
N ALA A 445 -27.56 -4.74 18.64
CA ALA A 445 -28.24 -3.94 17.64
C ALA A 445 -28.57 -2.50 18.09
N PRO A 446 -29.07 -2.24 19.32
CA PRO A 446 -29.33 -0.88 19.79
C PRO A 446 -28.08 0.02 19.81
N LEU A 447 -26.90 -0.56 20.07
CA LEU A 447 -25.63 0.17 20.10
C LEU A 447 -25.14 0.48 18.67
N PHE A 448 -25.41 -0.40 17.71
CA PHE A 448 -24.94 -0.27 16.33
C PHE A 448 -25.89 0.53 15.43
N ALA A 449 -27.19 0.62 15.78
CA ALA A 449 -28.19 1.32 14.98
C ALA A 449 -27.81 2.76 14.56
N PRO A 450 -27.24 3.62 15.44
CA PRO A 450 -26.79 4.96 15.02
C PRO A 450 -25.65 4.92 14.01
N VAL A 451 -24.73 3.95 14.14
CA VAL A 451 -23.60 3.78 13.23
C VAL A 451 -24.07 3.32 11.86
N VAL A 452 -25.02 2.38 11.83
CA VAL A 452 -25.61 1.89 10.58
C VAL A 452 -26.33 3.02 9.85
N ALA A 453 -27.16 3.80 10.54
CA ALA A 453 -27.85 4.94 9.93
C ALA A 453 -26.86 5.97 9.34
N GLU A 454 -25.74 6.23 10.04
CA GLU A 454 -24.68 7.11 9.55
C GLU A 454 -24.00 6.55 8.28
N VAL A 455 -23.59 5.28 8.32
CA VAL A 455 -22.92 4.60 7.19
C VAL A 455 -23.82 4.54 5.96
N GLU A 456 -25.10 4.16 6.11
CA GLU A 456 -26.06 4.14 5.00
C GLU A 456 -26.22 5.53 4.38
N SER A 457 -26.34 6.56 5.23
CA SER A 457 -26.49 7.93 4.75
C SER A 457 -25.23 8.49 4.06
N LEU A 458 -24.06 7.91 4.31
CA LEU A 458 -22.82 8.21 3.59
C LEU A 458 -22.67 7.35 2.33
N ARG A 459 -23.14 6.10 2.35
CA ARG A 459 -23.03 5.16 1.22
C ARG A 459 -23.82 5.65 0.01
N THR A 460 -25.00 6.22 0.21
CA THR A 460 -25.81 6.84 -0.87
C THR A 460 -25.11 8.03 -1.55
N LYS A 461 -24.05 8.56 -0.95
CA LYS A 461 -23.29 9.70 -1.47
C LYS A 461 -22.04 9.30 -2.27
N VAL A 462 -21.63 8.04 -2.21
CA VAL A 462 -20.38 7.56 -2.85
C VAL A 462 -20.41 7.79 -4.36
N ASP A 463 -21.56 7.54 -4.99
CA ASP A 463 -21.70 7.64 -6.44
C ASP A 463 -22.16 9.04 -6.91
N SER A 464 -22.56 9.93 -5.98
CA SER A 464 -23.12 11.26 -6.30
C SER A 464 -22.23 12.44 -5.91
N LEU A 465 -21.37 12.31 -4.91
CA LEU A 465 -20.44 13.37 -4.49
C LEU A 465 -19.05 13.13 -5.05
N ARG A 466 -18.37 14.21 -5.46
CA ARG A 466 -16.94 14.14 -5.81
C ARG A 466 -16.10 13.71 -4.60
N PRO A 467 -14.95 13.03 -4.79
CA PRO A 467 -14.14 12.48 -3.71
C PRO A 467 -13.89 13.44 -2.53
N TRP A 468 -13.49 14.69 -2.80
CA TRP A 468 -13.23 15.66 -1.74
C TRP A 468 -14.52 16.11 -1.02
N GLN A 469 -15.66 16.16 -1.71
CA GLN A 469 -16.97 16.46 -1.12
C GLN A 469 -17.47 15.29 -0.27
N LEU A 470 -17.24 14.05 -0.71
CA LEU A 470 -17.52 12.87 0.07
C LEU A 470 -16.66 12.85 1.35
N LEU A 471 -15.39 13.22 1.26
CA LEU A 471 -14.51 13.35 2.42
C LEU A 471 -15.03 14.42 3.39
N ASP A 472 -15.44 15.60 2.91
CA ASP A 472 -16.07 16.63 3.73
C ASP A 472 -17.31 16.07 4.46
N ALA A 473 -18.20 15.38 3.73
CA ALA A 473 -19.38 14.75 4.30
C ALA A 473 -19.04 13.69 5.36
N VAL A 474 -18.00 12.89 5.14
CA VAL A 474 -17.49 11.91 6.09
C VAL A 474 -16.99 12.60 7.36
N LEU A 475 -16.14 13.63 7.23
CA LEU A 475 -15.55 14.33 8.36
C LEU A 475 -16.60 15.00 9.25
N GLU A 476 -17.62 15.59 8.64
CA GLU A 476 -18.73 16.23 9.36
C GLU A 476 -19.66 15.19 10.02
N ARG A 477 -20.18 14.24 9.24
CA ARG A 477 -21.24 13.32 9.71
C ARG A 477 -20.75 12.29 10.72
N SER A 478 -19.51 11.82 10.57
CA SER A 478 -18.89 10.92 11.55
C SER A 478 -18.51 11.62 12.87
N GLY A 479 -18.54 12.96 12.90
CA GLY A 479 -18.04 13.76 14.00
C GLY A 479 -16.51 13.82 14.10
N LEU A 480 -15.76 13.30 13.13
CA LEU A 480 -14.29 13.36 13.12
C LEU A 480 -13.77 14.80 13.11
N ALA A 481 -14.38 15.70 12.35
CA ALA A 481 -14.01 17.12 12.31
C ALA A 481 -14.14 17.76 13.70
N ALA A 482 -15.27 17.54 14.36
CA ALA A 482 -15.52 18.03 15.71
C ALA A 482 -14.55 17.39 16.74
N PHE A 483 -14.27 16.10 16.61
CA PHE A 483 -13.37 15.36 17.49
C PHE A 483 -11.93 15.89 17.44
N TYR A 484 -11.42 16.22 16.25
CA TYR A 484 -10.06 16.74 16.07
C TYR A 484 -9.93 18.26 16.14
N SER A 485 -11.05 19.00 16.24
CA SER A 485 -11.09 20.46 16.24
C SER A 485 -10.17 21.15 17.26
N LYS A 486 -9.91 20.49 18.40
CA LYS A 486 -9.06 21.01 19.49
C LYS A 486 -7.55 20.90 19.21
N GLU A 487 -7.15 20.20 18.16
CA GLU A 487 -5.76 19.93 17.81
C GLU A 487 -5.42 20.55 16.44
N PRO A 488 -4.93 21.81 16.38
CA PRO A 488 -4.76 22.55 15.12
C PRO A 488 -3.92 21.81 14.08
N HIS A 489 -2.88 21.09 14.51
CA HIS A 489 -2.04 20.29 13.63
C HIS A 489 -2.82 19.15 12.95
N ARG A 490 -3.78 18.52 13.63
CA ARG A 490 -4.62 17.46 13.04
C ARG A 490 -5.66 18.04 12.09
N THR A 491 -6.25 19.18 12.44
CA THR A 491 -7.15 19.91 11.53
C THR A 491 -6.43 20.29 10.24
N ALA A 492 -5.18 20.78 10.33
CA ALA A 492 -4.35 21.06 9.16
C ALA A 492 -4.09 19.80 8.32
N ASN A 493 -3.84 18.65 8.96
CA ASN A 493 -3.63 17.38 8.24
C ASN A 493 -4.89 16.89 7.52
N LEU A 494 -6.07 17.11 8.09
CA LEU A 494 -7.34 16.79 7.44
C LEU A 494 -7.63 17.73 6.26
N ALA A 495 -7.31 19.02 6.40
CA ALA A 495 -7.39 19.98 5.29
C ALA A 495 -6.44 19.60 4.15
N GLU A 496 -5.23 19.13 4.47
CA GLU A 496 -4.28 18.63 3.48
C GLU A 496 -4.78 17.36 2.80
N LEU A 497 -5.38 16.43 3.55
CA LEU A 497 -5.98 15.21 2.98
C LEU A 497 -7.09 15.57 1.98
N ARG A 498 -7.88 16.59 2.31
CA ARG A 498 -8.92 17.12 1.45
C ARG A 498 -8.34 17.75 0.17
N ASN A 499 -7.25 18.51 0.26
CA ASN A 499 -6.56 19.04 -0.91
C ASN A 499 -6.05 17.90 -1.80
N ILE A 500 -5.44 16.86 -1.23
CA ILE A 500 -5.01 15.66 -1.96
C ILE A 500 -6.18 15.01 -2.70
N PHE A 501 -7.35 14.88 -2.07
CA PHE A 501 -8.56 14.32 -2.70
C PHE A 501 -9.09 15.23 -3.81
N LYS A 502 -8.93 16.54 -3.69
CA LYS A 502 -9.37 17.51 -4.69
C LYS A 502 -8.43 17.55 -5.90
N ASP A 503 -7.12 17.56 -5.66
CA ASP A 503 -6.10 17.68 -6.70
C ASP A 503 -6.00 16.41 -7.55
N ARG A 504 -6.35 15.26 -6.98
CA ARG A 504 -6.41 13.97 -7.69
C ARG A 504 -7.80 13.62 -8.21
N ASP A 505 -8.77 14.53 -8.09
CA ASP A 505 -10.09 14.29 -8.60
C ASP A 505 -10.11 14.42 -10.13
N GLU A 506 -10.29 13.31 -10.84
CA GLU A 506 -10.32 13.26 -12.32
C GLU A 506 -11.73 13.57 -12.82
N ALA A 507 -11.95 14.79 -13.34
CA ALA A 507 -13.27 15.32 -13.69
C ALA A 507 -14.00 14.54 -14.80
N ASP A 508 -13.25 13.84 -15.65
CA ASP A 508 -13.72 12.97 -16.73
C ASP A 508 -14.21 11.59 -16.24
N LYS A 509 -13.80 11.17 -15.04
CA LYS A 509 -14.25 9.93 -14.41
C LYS A 509 -15.49 10.14 -13.56
N ASP A 510 -16.32 9.10 -13.44
CA ASP A 510 -17.40 9.10 -12.47
C ASP A 510 -16.85 9.19 -11.03
N PRO A 511 -17.64 9.69 -10.07
CA PRO A 511 -17.15 9.96 -8.71
C PRO A 511 -16.54 8.75 -8.01
N ARG A 512 -17.11 7.55 -8.23
CA ARG A 512 -16.62 6.31 -7.60
C ARG A 512 -15.30 5.88 -8.20
N SER A 513 -15.18 5.87 -9.53
CA SER A 513 -13.92 5.53 -10.21
C SER A 513 -12.79 6.50 -9.84
N SER A 514 -13.08 7.80 -9.76
CA SER A 514 -12.12 8.81 -9.26
C SER A 514 -11.69 8.52 -7.82
N LEU A 515 -12.65 8.19 -6.93
CA LEU A 515 -12.37 7.83 -5.54
C LEU A 515 -11.50 6.56 -5.42
N GLU A 516 -11.78 5.53 -6.21
CA GLU A 516 -10.99 4.29 -6.24
C GLU A 516 -9.54 4.54 -6.72
N GLY A 517 -9.34 5.45 -7.68
CA GLY A 517 -8.01 5.91 -8.12
C GLY A 517 -7.23 6.60 -7.00
N ILE A 518 -7.88 7.52 -6.27
CA ILE A 518 -7.28 8.20 -5.11
C ILE A 518 -6.93 7.20 -4.00
N MET A 519 -7.81 6.22 -3.76
CA MET A 519 -7.60 5.18 -2.75
C MET A 519 -6.48 4.22 -3.12
N SER A 520 -6.30 3.93 -4.40
CA SER A 520 -5.16 3.17 -4.92
C SER A 520 -3.86 3.93 -4.72
N PHE A 521 -3.84 5.24 -5.00
CA PHE A 521 -2.71 6.10 -4.68
C PHE A 521 -2.38 6.11 -3.18
N ALA A 522 -3.39 6.27 -2.31
CA ALA A 522 -3.20 6.24 -0.86
C ALA A 522 -2.70 4.87 -0.36
N ALA A 523 -3.09 3.77 -1.02
CA ALA A 523 -2.59 2.43 -0.71
C ALA A 523 -1.13 2.24 -1.14
N LEU A 524 -0.74 2.69 -2.34
CA LEU A 524 0.64 2.70 -2.81
C LEU A 524 1.53 3.52 -1.86
N ALA A 525 1.06 4.69 -1.46
CA ALA A 525 1.75 5.54 -0.49
C ALA A 525 1.85 4.91 0.91
N ARG A 526 1.12 3.83 1.21
CA ARG A 526 1.25 3.06 2.47
C ARG A 526 2.17 1.84 2.35
N ASN A 527 2.47 1.40 1.13
CA ASN A 527 3.19 0.15 0.82
C ASN A 527 4.68 0.36 0.51
N VAL A 528 5.27 1.50 0.88
CA VAL A 528 6.71 1.79 0.63
C VAL A 528 7.65 0.81 1.36
N ASP A 529 7.16 0.03 2.33
CA ASP A 529 7.92 -1.11 2.88
C ASP A 529 8.11 -2.25 1.82
N ARG A 530 7.44 -2.13 0.66
CA ARG A 530 7.55 -2.94 -0.57
C ARG A 530 7.71 -2.03 -1.79
N LEU A 531 8.76 -1.22 -1.83
CA LEU A 531 9.18 -0.61 -3.09
C LEU A 531 9.63 -1.74 -4.01
N ASP A 532 8.75 -2.20 -4.89
CA ASP A 532 9.11 -3.13 -5.96
C ASP A 532 10.26 -2.52 -6.78
N GLU A 533 11.22 -3.36 -7.15
CA GLU A 533 12.31 -3.01 -8.08
C GLU A 533 11.78 -2.57 -9.46
N GLU A 534 10.48 -2.78 -9.72
CA GLU A 534 9.77 -2.46 -10.96
C GLU A 534 9.14 -1.04 -11.00
N ASP A 535 9.20 -0.26 -9.91
CA ASP A 535 8.70 1.13 -9.92
C ASP A 535 9.76 2.09 -10.50
N ASN A 536 9.57 2.49 -11.76
CA ASN A 536 10.46 3.38 -12.51
C ASN A 536 10.33 4.88 -12.16
N ARG A 537 9.57 5.24 -11.12
CA ARG A 537 9.43 6.65 -10.71
C ARG A 537 10.67 7.14 -9.95
N VAL A 538 10.99 8.43 -10.10
CA VAL A 538 12.07 9.08 -9.36
C VAL A 538 11.76 9.10 -7.87
N LYS A 539 12.66 8.57 -7.03
CA LYS A 539 12.49 8.54 -5.58
C LYS A 539 13.14 9.77 -4.96
N VAL A 540 12.35 10.70 -4.41
CA VAL A 540 12.85 11.92 -3.74
C VAL A 540 12.84 11.71 -2.23
N LEU A 541 14.03 11.58 -1.66
CA LEU A 541 14.26 11.10 -0.30
C LEU A 541 15.21 12.02 0.46
N THR A 542 15.13 12.02 1.79
CA THR A 542 16.29 12.45 2.58
C THR A 542 17.35 11.36 2.57
N VAL A 543 18.62 11.74 2.77
CA VAL A 543 19.72 10.76 2.83
C VAL A 543 19.48 9.66 3.88
N HIS A 544 18.89 10.01 5.02
CA HIS A 544 18.55 9.03 6.06
C HIS A 544 17.51 8.01 5.58
N GLN A 545 16.53 8.45 4.78
CA GLN A 545 15.50 7.57 4.21
C GLN A 545 16.04 6.71 3.06
N ALA A 546 17.14 7.12 2.43
CA ALA A 546 17.76 6.37 1.34
C ALA A 546 18.75 5.30 1.81
N LYS A 547 19.02 5.21 3.13
CA LYS A 547 19.88 4.17 3.67
C LYS A 547 19.30 2.78 3.35
N GLY A 548 20.15 1.87 2.89
CA GLY A 548 19.76 0.53 2.43
C GLY A 548 19.23 0.50 0.98
N LEU A 549 18.88 1.64 0.39
CA LEU A 549 18.48 1.71 -1.03
C LEU A 549 19.70 1.88 -1.95
N GLU A 550 19.48 1.66 -3.24
CA GLU A 550 20.48 1.82 -4.29
C GLU A 550 19.81 2.22 -5.60
N PHE A 551 20.50 3.02 -6.41
CA PHE A 551 19.98 3.63 -7.62
C PHE A 551 21.03 3.64 -8.72
N ASP A 552 20.61 3.47 -9.97
CA ASP A 552 21.52 3.59 -11.13
C ASP A 552 22.07 5.01 -11.21
N LEU A 553 21.18 6.00 -11.01
CA LEU A 553 21.51 7.41 -10.96
C LEU A 553 21.10 8.03 -9.61
N VAL A 554 22.04 8.72 -8.97
CA VAL A 554 21.76 9.53 -7.77
C VAL A 554 22.02 11.00 -8.02
N VAL A 555 21.08 11.85 -7.60
CA VAL A 555 21.27 13.31 -7.50
C VAL A 555 21.34 13.68 -6.03
N ILE A 556 22.47 14.21 -5.55
CA ILE A 556 22.58 14.79 -4.21
C ILE A 556 22.35 16.29 -4.31
N ALA A 557 21.20 16.75 -3.81
CA ALA A 557 20.78 18.14 -3.92
C ALA A 557 20.97 18.94 -2.65
N GLY A 558 21.19 20.25 -2.80
CA GLY A 558 21.37 21.19 -1.70
C GLY A 558 22.77 21.16 -1.08
N LEU A 559 23.81 20.87 -1.85
CA LEU A 559 25.21 20.97 -1.41
C LEU A 559 25.67 22.43 -1.32
N ALA A 560 25.10 23.14 -0.35
CA ALA A 560 25.46 24.49 0.04
C ALA A 560 25.89 24.50 1.51
N GLU A 561 26.87 25.35 1.86
CA GLU A 561 27.29 25.53 3.25
C GLU A 561 26.08 25.90 4.12
N ASN A 562 26.07 25.32 5.34
CA ASN A 562 25.01 25.45 6.33
C ASN A 562 23.67 24.77 5.95
N GLU A 563 23.57 24.12 4.80
CA GLU A 563 22.44 23.26 4.42
C GLU A 563 22.84 21.78 4.39
N PHE A 564 23.88 21.46 3.63
CA PHE A 564 24.53 20.15 3.62
C PHE A 564 26.05 20.35 3.49
N PRO A 565 26.79 20.44 4.62
CA PRO A 565 26.40 20.02 5.98
C PRO A 565 25.38 20.92 6.69
N ASN A 566 24.55 20.31 7.53
CA ASN A 566 23.56 21.00 8.34
C ASN A 566 24.23 21.85 9.43
N TYR A 567 23.92 23.16 9.45
CA TYR A 567 24.49 24.11 10.41
C TYR A 567 24.26 23.72 11.88
N GLY A 568 23.05 23.27 12.23
CA GLY A 568 22.70 22.90 13.60
C GLY A 568 23.53 21.71 14.08
N ALA A 569 23.63 20.67 13.26
CA ALA A 569 24.45 19.49 13.55
C ALA A 569 25.94 19.85 13.73
N CYS A 570 26.49 20.68 12.84
CA CYS A 570 27.87 21.16 12.98
C CYS A 570 28.09 21.96 14.26
N LYS A 571 27.15 22.85 14.62
CA LYS A 571 27.24 23.66 15.85
C LYS A 571 27.23 22.80 17.12
N GLU A 572 26.55 21.66 17.08
CA GLU A 572 26.50 20.68 18.17
C GLU A 572 27.69 19.72 18.18
N GLY A 573 28.70 19.94 17.33
CA GLY A 573 29.90 19.09 17.26
C GLY A 573 29.71 17.78 16.48
N ARG A 574 28.60 17.63 15.74
CA ARG A 574 28.26 16.41 14.96
C ARG A 574 28.74 16.47 13.51
N GLU A 575 29.87 17.15 13.27
CA GLU A 575 30.42 17.30 11.92
C GLU A 575 30.82 15.95 11.28
N LEU A 576 31.34 15.02 12.09
CA LEU A 576 31.68 13.67 11.61
C LEU A 576 30.44 12.90 11.15
N GLU A 577 29.32 13.04 11.87
CA GLU A 577 28.04 12.44 11.48
C GLU A 577 27.57 13.01 10.12
N GLU A 578 27.68 14.32 9.90
CA GLU A 578 27.32 14.92 8.61
C GLU A 578 28.21 14.43 7.45
N ARG A 579 29.49 14.10 7.71
CA ARG A 579 30.37 13.49 6.69
C ARG A 579 29.94 12.07 6.37
N ARG A 580 29.51 11.28 7.37
CA ARG A 580 28.92 9.95 7.16
C ARG A 580 27.61 10.03 6.38
N VAL A 581 26.77 11.01 6.67
CA VAL A 581 25.54 11.28 5.89
C VAL A 581 25.93 11.54 4.42
N PHE A 582 26.92 12.39 4.16
CA PHE A 582 27.39 12.60 2.79
C PHE A 582 27.96 11.32 2.14
N TYR A 583 28.75 10.54 2.86
CA TYR A 583 29.25 9.23 2.40
C TYR A 583 28.12 8.25 2.05
N VAL A 584 27.09 8.14 2.90
CA VAL A 584 25.92 7.31 2.63
C VAL A 584 25.25 7.76 1.34
N ALA A 585 25.07 9.06 1.13
CA ALA A 585 24.47 9.59 -0.09
C ALA A 585 25.28 9.23 -1.35
N VAL A 586 26.61 9.38 -1.33
CA VAL A 586 27.50 9.02 -2.43
C VAL A 586 27.44 7.52 -2.74
N THR A 587 27.40 6.67 -1.71
CA THR A 587 27.39 5.20 -1.87
C THR A 587 26.04 4.61 -2.31
N ARG A 588 25.00 5.44 -2.49
CA ARG A 588 23.71 4.98 -3.05
C ARG A 588 23.75 4.83 -4.57
N ALA A 589 24.72 5.46 -5.24
CA ALA A 589 24.85 5.43 -6.70
C ALA A 589 25.54 4.15 -7.19
N LYS A 590 24.96 3.50 -8.21
CA LYS A 590 25.57 2.37 -8.92
C LYS A 590 26.35 2.83 -10.14
N GLU A 591 25.75 3.65 -11.00
CA GLU A 591 26.31 3.97 -12.32
C GLU A 591 26.76 5.43 -12.43
N HIS A 592 25.92 6.37 -11.97
CA HIS A 592 26.16 7.79 -12.14
C HIS A 592 25.73 8.61 -10.92
N LEU A 593 26.47 9.68 -10.64
CA LEU A 593 26.26 10.58 -9.50
C LEU A 593 26.30 12.02 -9.99
N ILE A 594 25.28 12.79 -9.62
CA ILE A 594 25.17 14.22 -9.88
C ILE A 594 25.12 14.94 -8.53
N LEU A 595 25.97 15.96 -8.37
CA LEU A 595 26.04 16.77 -7.17
C LEU A 595 25.59 18.18 -7.48
N THR A 596 24.55 18.64 -6.80
CA THR A 596 23.98 19.97 -7.04
C THR A 596 23.99 20.84 -5.79
N GLY A 597 24.21 22.13 -5.97
CA GLY A 597 24.10 23.14 -4.92
C GLY A 597 23.57 24.47 -5.44
N HIS A 598 23.43 25.45 -4.55
CA HIS A 598 22.94 26.78 -4.91
C HIS A 598 23.61 27.91 -4.13
N GLY A 599 23.71 29.07 -4.77
CA GLY A 599 24.29 30.29 -4.19
C GLY A 599 23.36 31.08 -3.28
N SER A 600 22.05 30.79 -3.26
CA SER A 600 21.10 31.48 -2.38
C SER A 600 19.83 30.68 -2.08
N HIS A 601 19.31 30.84 -0.86
CA HIS A 601 18.04 30.26 -0.40
C HIS A 601 17.33 31.28 0.50
N ASP A 602 16.05 31.56 0.26
CA ASP A 602 15.25 32.58 0.96
C ASP A 602 15.95 33.95 1.09
N GLY A 603 16.60 34.39 0.00
CA GLY A 603 17.35 35.65 -0.05
C GLY A 603 18.67 35.66 0.73
N LYS A 604 19.04 34.56 1.40
CA LYS A 604 20.34 34.43 2.07
C LYS A 604 21.36 33.82 1.11
N VAL A 605 22.50 34.50 0.98
CA VAL A 605 23.64 33.99 0.19
C VAL A 605 24.25 32.78 0.88
N ARG A 606 24.55 31.74 0.11
CA ARG A 606 25.25 30.54 0.54
C ARG A 606 26.50 30.32 -0.30
N LEU A 607 27.53 29.78 0.33
CA LEU A 607 28.74 29.31 -0.34
C LEU A 607 28.55 27.84 -0.77
N PRO A 608 29.29 27.37 -1.79
CA PRO A 608 29.32 25.95 -2.11
C PRO A 608 29.76 25.11 -0.93
N SER A 609 29.14 23.94 -0.75
CA SER A 609 29.50 23.01 0.33
C SER A 609 30.97 22.61 0.27
N ARG A 610 31.61 22.55 1.44
CA ARG A 610 32.96 21.98 1.60
C ARG A 610 33.06 20.53 1.11
N TYR A 611 31.94 19.80 1.01
CA TYR A 611 31.90 18.41 0.57
C TYR A 611 32.18 18.20 -0.91
N PHE A 612 32.05 19.23 -1.75
CA PHE A 612 32.54 19.16 -3.13
C PHE A 612 34.04 18.85 -3.22
N ARG A 613 34.83 19.22 -2.19
CA ARG A 613 36.28 18.95 -2.17
C ARG A 613 36.62 17.52 -1.74
N LEU A 614 35.65 16.76 -1.20
CA LEU A 614 35.89 15.42 -0.66
C LEU A 614 35.82 14.31 -1.71
N ILE A 615 35.16 14.55 -2.84
CA ILE A 615 35.04 13.54 -3.93
C ILE A 615 36.29 13.47 -4.82
N GLY A 616 37.24 14.42 -4.66
CA GLY A 616 38.46 14.55 -5.47
C GLY A 616 38.25 15.37 -6.75
N ASP A 617 39.16 15.21 -7.71
CA ASP A 617 39.22 16.06 -8.93
C ASP A 617 38.61 15.43 -10.19
N ASP A 618 38.01 14.23 -10.08
CA ASP A 618 37.47 13.47 -11.22
C ASP A 618 35.95 13.71 -11.37
N TRP A 619 35.59 14.93 -11.74
CA TRP A 619 34.21 15.39 -11.95
C TRP A 619 34.14 16.43 -13.08
N GLU A 620 32.95 16.59 -13.67
CA GLU A 620 32.67 17.54 -14.74
C GLU A 620 31.71 18.64 -14.28
N GLU A 621 32.11 19.91 -14.45
CA GLU A 621 31.23 21.07 -14.20
C GLU A 621 30.21 21.22 -15.34
N ARG A 622 28.91 21.31 -15.03
CA ARG A 622 27.85 21.63 -15.99
C ARG A 622 26.98 22.79 -15.54
N ASP A 623 26.76 23.74 -16.44
CA ASP A 623 25.85 24.89 -16.31
C ASP A 623 25.96 25.68 -15.00
N SER A 624 27.14 25.71 -14.39
CA SER A 624 27.32 26.23 -13.04
C SER A 624 27.52 27.74 -13.00
N TYR A 625 26.93 28.38 -11.99
CA TYR A 625 27.10 29.78 -11.68
C TYR A 625 28.29 30.01 -10.73
N ARG A 626 29.37 30.59 -11.27
CA ARG A 626 30.55 31.06 -10.49
C ARG A 626 31.24 29.99 -9.62
N PHE A 627 31.08 28.71 -9.93
CA PHE A 627 31.62 27.59 -9.14
C PHE A 627 33.14 27.42 -9.31
N ALA A 628 33.66 27.45 -10.54
CA ALA A 628 35.10 27.35 -10.85
C ALA A 628 36.01 28.36 -10.10
N LYS A 629 35.48 29.52 -9.68
CA LYS A 629 36.23 30.53 -8.90
C LYS A 629 36.43 30.14 -7.43
N TYR A 630 35.59 29.26 -6.90
CA TYR A 630 35.61 28.84 -5.49
C TYR A 630 36.64 27.74 -5.21
N GLN A 631 37.01 26.93 -6.20
CA GLN A 631 38.01 25.86 -6.02
C GLN A 631 39.46 26.32 -6.16
N ARG A 632 39.72 27.46 -6.83
CA ARG A 632 41.06 28.05 -6.94
C ARG A 632 41.53 28.81 -5.68
N ARG A 633 40.75 28.76 -4.59
CA ARG A 633 41.03 29.38 -3.28
C ARG A 633 40.84 28.34 -2.17
#